data_AF-A0A078HPP8-F1
#
_entry.id   AF-A0A078HPP8-F1
#
_cell.length_a   1.000
_cell.length_b   1.000
_cell.length_c   1.000
_cell.angle_alpha   90.00
_cell.angle_beta   90.00
_cell.angle_gamma   90.00
#
_symmetry.space_group_name_H-M   'P 1'
#
loop_
_entity.id
_entity.type
_entity.pdbx_description
1 polymer ?
#
loop_
_entity_poly.entity_id
_entity_poly.type
_entity_poly.pdbx_seq_one_letter_code
_entity_poly.pdbx_strand_id
1 'polypeptide(L)'
;MNPLVTYEAYHNLMEICLRSGNPVSHYIEGIKLYFVQESTAMGLFHLKKSAEGLYDSGTYLYAILMLQAGVELIVAGEKTD
;
A
#
# COMPACT_ATOMS: atom_id res chain seq x y z
N MET A 1 7.85 -4.16 29.21
CA MET A 1 7.76 -3.91 27.76
C MET A 1 8.69 -2.75 27.44
N ASN A 2 9.66 -2.92 26.52
CA ASN A 2 10.49 -1.80 26.05
C ASN A 2 9.90 -1.30 24.72
N PRO A 3 9.38 -0.06 24.66
CA PRO A 3 8.76 0.48 23.45
C PRO A 3 9.70 0.53 22.24
N LEU A 4 10.99 0.80 22.45
CA LEU A 4 11.98 0.85 21.38
C LEU A 4 12.21 -0.52 20.75
N VAL A 5 12.39 -1.55 21.57
CA VAL A 5 12.54 -2.95 21.09
C VAL A 5 11.30 -3.39 20.32
N THR A 6 10.13 -2.98 20.79
CA THR A 6 8.85 -3.29 20.13
C THR A 6 8.79 -2.60 18.76
N TYR A 7 9.13 -1.32 18.70
CA TYR A 7 9.18 -0.54 17.46
C TYR A 7 10.14 -1.14 16.43
N GLU A 8 11.36 -1.49 16.84
CA GLU A 8 12.37 -2.12 15.98
C GLU A 8 11.89 -3.48 15.44
N ALA A 9 11.27 -4.30 16.28
CA ALA A 9 10.71 -5.59 15.85
C ALA A 9 9.59 -5.41 14.81
N TYR A 10 8.68 -4.44 15.02
CA TYR A 10 7.66 -4.10 14.03
C TYR A 10 8.25 -3.59 12.73
N HIS A 11 9.29 -2.76 12.79
CA HIS A 11 9.95 -2.24 11.61
C HIS A 11 10.58 -3.37 10.78
N ASN A 12 11.32 -4.27 11.42
CA ASN A 12 11.93 -5.42 10.76
C ASN A 12 10.88 -6.35 10.15
N LEU A 13 9.78 -6.61 10.86
CA LEU A 13 8.68 -7.43 10.33
C LEU A 13 8.03 -6.78 9.12
N MET A 14 7.80 -5.46 9.16
CA MET A 14 7.24 -4.72 8.04
C MET A 14 8.14 -4.81 6.80
N GLU A 15 9.45 -4.63 6.96
CA GLU A 15 10.39 -4.77 5.84
C GLU A 15 10.33 -6.15 5.19
N ILE A 16 10.27 -7.22 5.99
CA ILE A 16 10.15 -8.59 5.49
C ILE A 16 8.85 -8.78 4.70
N CYS A 17 7.72 -8.30 5.22
CA CYS A 17 6.43 -8.44 4.56
C CYS A 17 6.32 -7.59 3.28
N LEU A 18 6.95 -6.42 3.24
CA LEU A 18 7.03 -5.61 2.02
C LEU A 18 7.88 -6.31 0.95
N ARG A 19 9.01 -6.91 1.32
CA ARG A 19 9.85 -7.68 0.39
C ARG A 19 9.16 -8.93 -0.15
N SER A 20 8.25 -9.54 0.62
CA SER A 20 7.45 -10.68 0.16
C SER A 20 6.24 -10.29 -0.68
N GLY A 21 5.99 -8.99 -0.88
CA GLY A 21 4.84 -8.49 -1.64
C GLY A 21 3.51 -8.65 -0.92
N ASN A 22 3.51 -8.71 0.42
CA ASN A 22 2.28 -8.87 1.19
C ASN A 22 1.34 -7.66 0.98
N PRO A 23 0.12 -7.85 0.46
CA PRO A 23 -0.73 -6.73 0.05
C PRO A 23 -1.27 -5.93 1.24
N VAL A 24 -1.41 -6.55 2.43
CA VAL A 24 -1.82 -5.85 3.66
C VAL A 24 -0.70 -4.96 4.16
N SER A 25 0.55 -5.42 4.13
CA SER A 25 1.72 -4.60 4.48
C SER A 25 1.89 -3.42 3.54
N HIS A 26 1.70 -3.63 2.23
CA HIS A 26 1.68 -2.55 1.26
C HIS A 26 0.54 -1.53 1.53
N TYR A 27 -0.63 -1.98 1.96
CA TYR A 27 -1.72 -1.06 2.37
C TYR A 27 -1.32 -0.17 3.55
N ILE A 28 -0.81 -0.79 4.63
CA ILE A 28 -0.41 -0.09 5.85
C ILE A 28 0.70 0.93 5.56
N GLU A 29 1.74 0.50 4.82
CA GLU A 29 2.86 1.37 4.46
C GLU A 29 2.41 2.51 3.55
N GLY A 30 1.50 2.22 2.61
CA GLY A 30 0.90 3.20 1.71
C GLY A 30 0.16 4.30 2.46
N ILE A 31 -0.67 3.95 3.45
CA ILE A 31 -1.37 4.94 4.30
C ILE A 31 -0.37 5.81 5.06
N LYS A 32 0.63 5.18 5.69
CA LYS A 32 1.65 5.88 6.49
C LYS A 32 2.39 6.91 5.62
N LEU A 33 2.85 6.50 4.44
CA LEU A 33 3.60 7.37 3.54
C LEU A 33 2.72 8.48 2.94
N TYR A 34 1.50 8.15 2.52
CA TYR A 34 0.62 9.11 1.85
C TYR A 34 0.06 10.16 2.80
N PHE A 35 -0.45 9.75 3.97
CA PHE A 35 -1.21 10.63 4.86
C PHE A 35 -0.40 11.17 6.04
N VAL A 36 0.67 10.49 6.47
CA VAL A 36 1.42 10.88 7.68
C VAL A 36 2.78 11.47 7.36
N GLN A 37 3.49 10.92 6.38
CA GLN A 37 4.87 11.33 6.04
C GLN A 37 4.97 12.23 4.81
N GLU A 38 3.83 12.61 4.21
CA GLU A 38 3.74 13.49 3.03
C GLU A 38 4.51 13.00 1.79
N SER A 39 4.88 11.70 1.76
CA SER A 39 5.54 11.05 0.63
C SER A 39 4.49 10.42 -0.28
N THR A 40 3.68 11.26 -0.93
CA THR A 40 2.49 10.84 -1.68
C THR A 40 2.80 9.88 -2.82
N ALA A 41 3.89 10.11 -3.56
CA ALA A 41 4.30 9.22 -4.65
C ALA A 41 4.64 7.80 -4.17
N MET A 42 5.40 7.68 -3.08
CA MET A 42 5.72 6.38 -2.48
C MET A 42 4.48 5.75 -1.83
N GLY A 43 3.63 6.55 -1.20
CA GLY A 43 2.34 6.11 -0.68
C GLY A 43 1.48 5.47 -1.77
N LEU A 44 1.33 6.15 -2.92
CA LEU A 44 0.61 5.62 -4.08
C LEU A 44 1.24 4.35 -4.65
N PHE A 45 2.57 4.27 -4.71
CA PHE A 45 3.27 3.06 -5.13
C PHE A 45 2.88 1.85 -4.26
N HIS A 46 2.89 2.02 -2.94
CA HIS A 46 2.51 0.95 -2.02
C HIS A 46 1.00 0.64 -2.09
N LEU A 47 0.12 1.65 -2.20
CA LEU A 47 -1.31 1.41 -2.36
C LEU A 47 -1.64 0.68 -3.67
N LYS A 48 -0.96 1.00 -4.77
CA LYS A 48 -1.06 0.26 -6.03
C LYS A 48 -0.65 -1.21 -5.84
N LYS A 49 0.47 -1.48 -5.16
CA LYS A 49 0.92 -2.86 -4.86
C LYS A 49 -0.09 -3.64 -4.02
N SER A 50 -0.74 -2.97 -3.08
CA SER A 50 -1.83 -3.57 -2.31
C SER A 50 -3.02 -3.96 -3.17
N ALA A 51 -3.43 -3.07 -4.09
CA ALA A 51 -4.49 -3.32 -5.06
C ALA A 51 -4.13 -4.44 -6.06
N GLU A 52 -2.90 -4.48 -6.57
CA GLU A 52 -2.39 -5.56 -7.43
C GLU A 52 -2.44 -6.93 -6.73
N GLY A 53 -2.25 -6.97 -5.42
CA GLY A 53 -2.41 -8.17 -4.60
C GLY A 53 -3.84 -8.44 -4.13
N LEU A 54 -4.84 -7.79 -4.73
CA LEU A 54 -6.27 -8.00 -4.51
C LEU A 54 -6.72 -7.82 -3.06
N TYR A 55 -6.09 -6.91 -2.31
CA TYR A 55 -6.58 -6.55 -0.98
C TYR A 55 -7.63 -5.45 -1.09
N ASP A 56 -8.89 -5.78 -0.81
CA ASP A 56 -10.05 -4.91 -1.02
C ASP A 56 -9.84 -3.47 -0.53
N SER A 57 -9.37 -3.27 0.70
CA SER A 57 -9.15 -1.93 1.23
C SER A 57 -8.08 -1.15 0.45
N GLY A 58 -7.02 -1.85 -0.01
CA GLY A 58 -6.01 -1.28 -0.88
C GLY A 58 -6.57 -0.90 -2.24
N THR A 59 -7.38 -1.78 -2.84
CA THR A 59 -8.07 -1.54 -4.11
C THR A 59 -8.99 -0.32 -4.03
N TYR A 60 -9.87 -0.25 -3.04
CA TYR A 60 -10.80 0.87 -2.88
C TYR A 60 -10.08 2.18 -2.64
N LEU A 61 -9.10 2.21 -1.73
CA LEU A 61 -8.36 3.43 -1.42
C LEU A 61 -7.55 3.91 -2.62
N TYR A 62 -6.83 3.01 -3.31
CA TYR A 62 -6.08 3.37 -4.51
C TYR A 62 -7.01 3.92 -5.60
N ALA A 63 -8.15 3.27 -5.84
CA ALA A 63 -9.13 3.71 -6.83
C ALA A 63 -9.69 5.11 -6.53
N ILE A 64 -10.05 5.39 -5.27
CA ILE A 64 -10.55 6.71 -4.84
C ILE A 64 -9.49 7.79 -5.08
N LEU A 65 -8.23 7.52 -4.74
CA LEU A 65 -7.13 8.48 -4.94
C LEU A 65 -6.85 8.73 -6.43
N MET A 66 -6.89 7.70 -7.28
CA MET A 66 -6.73 7.87 -8.73
C MET A 66 -7.89 8.65 -9.36
N LEU A 67 -9.13 8.38 -8.93
CA LEU A 67 -10.30 9.13 -9.36
C LEU A 67 -10.17 10.62 -9.00
N GLN A 68 -9.73 10.93 -7.78
CA GLN A 68 -9.48 12.30 -7.34
C GLN A 68 -8.38 13.00 -8.15
N ALA A 69 -7.34 12.27 -8.55
CA ALA A 69 -6.25 12.78 -9.37
C ALA A 69 -6.62 12.94 -10.87
N GLY A 70 -7.80 12.47 -11.30
CA GLY A 70 -8.22 12.49 -12.70
C GLY A 70 -7.43 11.53 -13.58
N VAL A 71 -6.83 10.49 -12.99
CA VAL A 71 -6.03 9.48 -13.71
C VAL A 71 -6.88 8.23 -13.95
N GLU A 72 -6.90 7.74 -15.19
CA GLU A 72 -7.65 6.56 -15.60
C GLU A 72 -7.11 5.29 -14.90
N LEU A 73 -8.00 4.54 -14.25
CA LEU A 73 -7.67 3.28 -13.59
C LEU A 73 -7.61 2.16 -14.63
N ILE A 74 -6.41 1.67 -14.96
CA ILE A 74 -6.27 0.37 -15.62
C ILE A 74 -6.54 -0.69 -14.55
N VAL A 75 -7.78 -1.18 -14.50
CA VAL A 75 -8.14 -2.35 -13.71
C VAL A 75 -7.46 -3.56 -14.35
N ALA A 76 -6.41 -4.07 -13.72
CA ALA A 76 -5.79 -5.32 -14.14
C ALA A 76 -6.77 -6.47 -13.85
N GLY A 77 -7.57 -6.83 -14.86
CA GLY A 77 -8.60 -7.86 -14.71
C GLY A 77 -9.27 -8.35 -15.99
N GLU A 78 -9.24 -7.60 -17.09
CA GLU A 78 -9.73 -8.12 -18.39
C GLU A 78 -8.61 -8.88 -19.11
N LYS A 79 -8.54 -10.20 -18.87
CA LYS A 79 -8.10 -11.10 -19.93
C LYS A 79 -9.20 -11.10 -20.98
N THR A 80 -8.97 -10.39 -22.08
CA THR A 80 -9.69 -10.61 -23.32
C THR A 80 -9.10 -11.87 -23.96
N ASP A 81 -9.94 -12.90 -24.08
CA ASP A 81 -9.68 -14.08 -24.92
C ASP A 81 -9.68 -13.72 -26.41
#